data_AF-A0A2W6ZER9-F1
#
_entry.id   AF-A0A2W6ZER9-F1
#
_cell.length_a   1.000
_cell.length_b   1.000
_cell.length_c   1.000
_cell.angle_alpha   90.00
_cell.angle_beta   90.00
_cell.angle_gamma   90.00
#
_symmetry.space_group_name_H-M   'P 1'
#
loop_
_entity.id
_entity.type
_entity.pdbx_description
1 polymer ?
#
loop_
_entity_poly.entity_id
_entity_poly.type
_entity_poly.pdbx_seq_one_letter_code
_entity_poly.pdbx_strand_id
1 'polypeptide(L)'
;MPMLLAPSGQLSDDGQLRELIAERRDRQGASVELWHLRPALLAALLPELAPGLEAVVAGDPAVITWLQLRFGGTVSSARLDPQQLHNRAGGLPPRAPLAAVML
;
A
#
# COMPACT_ATOMS: atom_id res chain seq x y z
N MET A 1 13.55 -1.25 -3.29
CA MET A 1 12.39 -0.35 -3.18
C MET A 1 12.00 -0.24 -1.72
N PRO A 2 11.83 0.99 -1.19
CA PRO A 2 11.37 1.21 0.17
C PRO A 2 9.88 0.82 0.29
N MET A 3 9.50 0.29 1.44
CA MET A 3 8.13 -0.11 1.72
C MET A 3 7.75 0.09 3.18
N LEU A 4 6.46 0.20 3.43
CA LEU A 4 5.88 0.14 4.76
C LEU A 4 5.05 -1.15 4.87
N LEU A 5 5.40 -1.98 5.86
CA LEU A 5 4.71 -3.21 6.20
C LEU A 5 3.76 -2.98 7.38
N ALA A 6 2.57 -3.58 7.32
CA ALA A 6 1.63 -3.59 8.44
C ALA A 6 0.78 -4.87 8.45
N PRO A 7 0.17 -5.23 9.59
CA PRO A 7 -0.93 -6.18 9.63
C PRO A 7 -2.02 -5.85 8.60
N SER A 8 -2.60 -6.88 7.98
CA SER A 8 -3.66 -6.73 7.00
C SER A 8 -4.84 -5.93 7.57
N GLY A 9 -5.29 -4.93 6.81
CA GLY A 9 -6.35 -4.03 7.21
C GLY A 9 -5.80 -2.71 7.73
N GLN A 10 -4.68 -2.69 8.45
CA GLN A 10 -4.19 -1.46 9.10
C GLN A 10 -3.93 -0.29 8.13
N LEU A 11 -3.42 -0.56 6.93
CA LEU A 11 -3.17 0.49 5.93
C LEU A 11 -4.43 0.85 5.13
N SER A 12 -5.43 -0.03 5.09
CA SER A 12 -6.60 0.09 4.21
C SER A 12 -7.93 0.34 4.94
N ASP A 13 -7.96 0.23 6.26
CA ASP A 13 -9.16 0.17 7.10
C ASP A 13 -10.09 1.37 6.91
N ASP A 14 -9.52 2.57 7.02
CA ASP A 14 -10.28 3.82 6.98
C ASP A 14 -10.41 4.42 5.56
N GLY A 15 -9.86 3.73 4.56
CA GLY A 15 -9.87 4.19 3.16
C GLY A 15 -8.96 5.39 2.87
N GLN A 16 -8.23 5.94 3.84
CA GLN A 16 -7.38 7.12 3.59
C GLN A 16 -6.23 6.83 2.62
N LEU A 17 -5.62 5.64 2.73
CA LEU A 17 -4.59 5.24 1.76
C LEU A 17 -5.18 5.11 0.34
N ARG A 18 -6.44 4.68 0.23
CA ARG A 18 -7.14 4.57 -1.04
C ARG A 18 -7.29 5.94 -1.69
N GLU A 19 -7.82 6.91 -0.94
CA GLU A 19 -8.02 8.28 -1.44
C GLU A 19 -6.68 8.94 -1.79
N LEU A 20 -5.64 8.75 -0.95
CA LEU A 20 -4.30 9.24 -1.24
C LEU A 20 -3.75 8.71 -2.57
N ILE A 21 -3.84 7.40 -2.82
CA ILE A 21 -3.35 6.79 -4.05
C ILE A 21 -4.18 7.27 -5.24
N ALA A 22 -5.49 7.39 -5.09
CA ALA A 22 -6.39 7.89 -6.14
C ALA A 22 -6.03 9.33 -6.52
N GLU A 23 -5.92 10.24 -5.55
CA GLU A 23 -5.62 11.66 -5.78
C GLU A 23 -4.22 11.87 -6.38
N ARG A 24 -3.23 11.05 -5.99
CA ARG A 24 -1.90 11.11 -6.60
C ARG A 24 -1.95 10.66 -8.06
N ARG A 25 -2.61 9.54 -8.36
CA ARG A 25 -2.73 9.03 -9.74
C ARG A 25 -3.53 9.97 -10.64
N ASP A 26 -4.54 10.63 -10.11
CA ASP A 26 -5.30 11.66 -10.83
C ASP A 26 -4.40 12.86 -11.21
N ARG A 27 -3.59 13.35 -10.28
CA ARG A 27 -2.71 14.52 -10.50
C ARG A 27 -1.45 14.24 -11.33
N GLN A 28 -0.86 13.06 -11.17
CA GLN A 28 0.47 12.74 -11.73
C GLN A 28 0.43 11.66 -12.82
N GLY A 29 -0.76 11.09 -13.09
CA GLY A 29 -0.96 10.06 -14.11
C GLY A 29 -0.49 8.67 -13.68
N ALA A 30 -0.43 7.77 -14.66
CA ALA A 30 -0.14 6.33 -14.44
C ALA A 30 1.31 6.04 -13.97
N SER A 31 2.19 7.03 -14.00
CA SER A 31 3.60 6.93 -13.59
C SER A 31 3.83 7.11 -12.09
N VAL A 32 2.77 7.26 -11.29
CA VAL A 32 2.90 7.34 -9.83
C VAL A 32 3.50 6.05 -9.28
N GLU A 33 4.71 6.16 -8.75
CA GLU A 33 5.40 5.07 -8.07
C GLU A 33 4.88 4.91 -6.64
N LEU A 34 3.61 4.52 -6.51
CA LEU A 34 2.94 4.23 -5.25
C LEU A 34 1.95 3.06 -5.45
N TRP A 35 2.21 1.96 -4.77
CA TRP A 35 1.47 0.71 -4.93
C TRP A 35 1.10 0.10 -3.60
N HIS A 36 -0.14 -0.37 -3.48
CA HIS A 36 -0.62 -1.15 -2.35
C HIS A 36 -0.54 -2.64 -2.69
N LEU A 37 0.10 -3.42 -1.81
CA LEU A 37 0.23 -4.86 -1.93
C LEU A 37 -0.69 -5.52 -0.90
N ARG A 38 -1.81 -6.06 -1.40
CA ARG A 38 -2.70 -6.93 -0.62
C ARG A 38 -1.94 -8.19 -0.15
N PRO A 39 -2.34 -8.83 0.96
CA PRO A 39 -1.58 -9.94 1.55
C PRO A 39 -1.21 -11.06 0.57
N ALA A 40 -2.14 -11.48 -0.28
CA ALA A 40 -1.89 -12.52 -1.27
C ALA A 40 -0.81 -12.14 -2.30
N LEU A 41 -0.76 -10.86 -2.71
CA LEU A 41 0.26 -10.38 -3.64
C LEU A 41 1.61 -10.20 -2.93
N LEU A 42 1.60 -9.68 -1.69
CA LEU A 42 2.80 -9.52 -0.89
C LEU A 42 3.48 -10.88 -0.66
N ALA A 43 2.71 -11.90 -0.22
CA ALA A 43 3.23 -13.25 -0.03
C ALA A 43 3.74 -13.90 -1.32
N ALA A 44 3.15 -13.57 -2.47
CA ALA A 44 3.61 -14.08 -3.77
C ALA A 44 4.91 -13.40 -4.26
N LEU A 45 5.20 -12.18 -3.81
CA LEU A 45 6.39 -11.42 -4.19
C LEU A 45 7.54 -11.60 -3.20
N LEU A 46 7.22 -11.74 -1.91
CA LEU A 46 8.14 -11.80 -0.79
C LEU A 46 7.69 -12.93 0.17
N PRO A 47 7.89 -14.21 -0.22
CA PRO A 47 7.41 -15.37 0.54
C PRO A 47 8.08 -15.55 1.91
N GLU A 48 9.20 -14.87 2.16
CA GLU A 48 9.91 -14.86 3.44
C GLU A 48 9.23 -14.02 4.52
N LEU A 49 8.27 -13.16 4.14
CA LEU A 49 7.53 -12.34 5.09
C LEU A 49 6.43 -13.15 5.78
N ALA A 50 6.10 -12.75 7.01
CA ALA A 50 5.01 -13.36 7.76
C ALA A 50 3.68 -13.24 7.00
N PRO A 51 2.81 -14.26 7.06
CA PRO A 51 1.49 -14.20 6.46
C PRO A 51 0.63 -13.15 7.17
N GLY A 52 -0.42 -12.68 6.49
CA GLY A 52 -1.36 -11.70 7.05
C GLY A 52 -0.83 -10.27 7.09
N LEU A 53 0.29 -9.99 6.43
CA LEU A 53 0.78 -8.63 6.23
C LEU A 53 0.25 -8.02 4.93
N GLU A 54 0.12 -6.70 4.91
CA GLU A 54 -0.01 -5.89 3.71
C GLU A 54 1.15 -4.90 3.63
N ALA A 55 1.35 -4.31 2.45
CA ALA A 55 2.39 -3.31 2.26
C ALA A 55 1.94 -2.15 1.38
N VAL A 56 2.63 -1.02 1.54
CA VAL A 56 2.67 0.04 0.54
C VAL A 56 4.13 0.25 0.11
N VAL A 57 4.36 0.27 -1.20
CA VAL A 57 5.67 0.47 -1.83
C VAL A 57 5.67 1.81 -2.53
N ALA A 58 6.74 2.58 -2.39
CA ALA A 58 6.91 3.84 -3.09
C ALA A 58 8.30 3.93 -3.74
N GLY A 59 8.43 4.72 -4.80
CA GLY A 59 9.74 5.05 -5.38
C GLY A 59 10.60 5.92 -4.45
N ASP A 60 9.96 6.86 -3.76
CA ASP A 60 10.61 7.81 -2.85
C ASP A 60 10.53 7.35 -1.38
N PRO A 61 11.67 7.12 -0.70
CA PRO A 61 11.71 6.79 0.72
C PRO A 61 11.03 7.83 1.62
N ALA A 62 11.01 9.11 1.26
CA ALA A 62 10.35 10.14 2.04
C ALA A 62 8.83 9.93 2.10
N VAL A 63 8.23 9.38 1.03
CA VAL A 63 6.81 8.99 1.02
C VAL A 63 6.55 7.86 2.00
N ILE A 64 7.44 6.87 2.08
CA ILE A 64 7.33 5.76 3.05
C ILE A 64 7.46 6.27 4.49
N THR A 65 8.41 7.15 4.77
CA THR A 65 8.56 7.78 6.08
C THR A 65 7.29 8.54 6.48
N TRP A 66 6.72 9.34 5.57
CA TRP A 66 5.47 10.06 5.83
C TRP A 66 4.29 9.10 6.08
N LEU A 67 4.18 8.02 5.30
CA LEU A 67 3.14 7.01 5.48
C LEU A 67 3.29 6.29 6.83
N GLN A 68 4.52 6.01 7.28
CA GLN A 68 4.76 5.41 8.58
C GLN A 68 4.25 6.29 9.72
N LEU A 69 4.47 7.60 9.64
CA LEU A 69 3.96 8.55 10.65
C LEU A 69 2.43 8.58 10.69
N ARG A 70 1.77 8.38 9.54
CA ARG A 70 0.30 8.42 9.43
C ARG A 70 -0.36 7.11 9.86
N PHE A 71 0.16 5.98 9.40
CA PHE A 71 -0.50 4.68 9.54
C PHE A 71 0.19 3.75 10.55
N GLY A 72 1.34 4.16 11.10
CA GLY A 72 2.20 3.27 11.89
C GLY A 72 2.90 2.24 11.00
N GLY A 73 3.18 1.05 11.56
CA GLY A 73 3.82 -0.04 10.84
C GLY A 73 5.35 0.00 10.83
N THR A 74 5.95 -0.89 10.05
CA THR A 74 7.40 -1.11 10.01
C THR A 74 7.97 -0.79 8.63
N VAL A 75 8.91 0.14 8.57
CA VAL A 75 9.64 0.45 7.34
C VAL A 75 10.61 -0.70 7.02
N SER A 76 10.61 -1.11 5.76
CA SER A 76 11.48 -2.15 5.23
C SER A 76 11.91 -1.81 3.80
N SER A 77 12.73 -2.67 3.21
CA SER A 77 13.09 -2.57 1.80
C SER A 77 13.24 -3.95 1.18
N ALA A 78 12.86 -4.08 -0.09
CA ALA A 78 13.07 -5.30 -0.86
C ALA A 78 13.40 -4.97 -2.32
N ARG A 79 13.96 -5.95 -3.03
CA ARG A 79 14.16 -5.85 -4.48
C ARG A 79 12.84 -6.22 -5.17
N LEU A 80 12.12 -5.21 -5.64
CA LEU A 80 10.89 -5.35 -6.40
C LEU A 80 11.08 -4.66 -7.74
N ASP A 81 10.52 -5.26 -8.79
CA ASP A 81 10.54 -4.69 -10.13
C ASP A 81 9.36 -3.71 -10.29
N PRO A 82 9.61 -2.42 -10.58
CA PRO A 82 8.55 -1.43 -10.82
C PRO A 82 7.56 -1.85 -11.92
N GLN A 83 8.01 -2.52 -12.98
CA GLN A 83 7.13 -2.96 -14.06
C GLN A 83 6.17 -4.06 -13.57
N GLN A 84 6.68 -5.01 -12.79
CA GLN A 84 5.86 -6.02 -12.13
C GLN A 84 4.85 -5.41 -11.16
N LEU A 85 5.24 -4.39 -10.38
CA LEU A 85 4.35 -3.67 -9.47
C LEU A 85 3.24 -2.94 -10.23
N HIS A 86 3.57 -2.24 -11.31
CA HIS A 86 2.58 -1.57 -12.15
C HIS A 86 1.52 -2.55 -12.68
N ASN A 87 1.97 -3.72 -13.17
CA ASN A 87 1.10 -4.73 -13.76
C ASN A 87 0.22 -5.47 -12.73
N ARG A 88 0.75 -5.74 -11.53
CA ARG A 88 0.09 -6.61 -10.53
C ARG A 88 -0.57 -5.85 -9.37
N ALA A 89 -0.11 -4.62 -9.10
CA ALA A 89 -0.54 -3.76 -8.00
C ALA A 89 -1.11 -2.40 -8.47
N GLY A 90 -1.53 -2.31 -9.74
CA GLY A 90 -2.18 -1.11 -10.30
C GLY A 90 -3.56 -0.79 -9.70
N GLY A 91 -4.15 -1.71 -8.92
CA GLY A 91 -5.40 -1.46 -8.19
C GLY A 91 -5.28 -0.38 -7.12
N LEU A 92 -6.42 0.10 -6.65
CA LEU A 92 -6.51 0.90 -5.44
C LEU A 92 -6.70 -0.02 -4.21
N PRO A 93 -6.27 0.40 -3.00
CA PRO A 93 -6.61 -0.30 -1.76
C PRO A 93 -8.13 -0.50 -1.61
N PRO A 94 -8.58 -1.46 -0.78
CA PRO A 94 -9.98 -1.65 -0.45
C PRO A 94 -10.69 -0.34 -0.06
N ARG A 95 -12.00 -0.24 -0.33
CA ARG A 95 -12.82 0.83 0.25
C ARG A 95 -12.99 0.56 1.74
N ALA A 96 -13.05 1.63 2.53
CA ALA A 96 -13.45 1.53 3.92
C ALA A 96 -14.82 0.83 4.03
N PRO A 97 -15.03 -0.03 5.04
CA PRO A 97 -16.36 -0.56 5.32
C PRO A 97 -17.33 0.59 5.61
N LEU A 98 -18.56 0.47 5.12
CA LEU A 98 -19.62 1.43 5.44
C LEU A 98 -19.87 1.38 6.95
N ALA A 99 -19.79 2.53 7.63
CA ALA A 99 -20.17 2.62 9.02
C ALA A 99 -21.63 2.15 9.17
N ALA A 100 -21.87 1.21 10.09
CA ALA A 100 -23.22 0.84 10.47
C ALA A 100 -23.85 2.05 11.19
N VAL A 101 -24.61 2.86 10.45
CA VAL A 101 -25.47 3.87 11.07
C VAL A 101 -26.62 3.10 11.72
N MET A 102 -26.47 2.80 13.01
CA MET A 102 -27.59 2.35 13.82
C MET A 102 -28.47 3.59 14.06
N LEU A 103 -29.61 3.65 13.38
CA LEU A 103 -30.70 4.60 13.62
C LEU A 103 -31.48 4.21 14.88
#